data_AF-A0A9E0HNZ7-F1
#
_entry.id   AF-A0A9E0HNZ7-F1
#
_cell.length_a   1.000
_cell.length_b   1.000
_cell.length_c   1.000
_cell.angle_alpha   90.00
_cell.angle_beta   90.00
_cell.angle_gamma   90.00
#
_symmetry.space_group_name_H-M   'P 1'
#
loop_
_entity.id
_entity.type
_entity.pdbx_description
1 polymer ?
#
loop_
_entity_poly.entity_id
_entity_poly.type
_entity_poly.pdbx_seq_one_letter_code
_entity_poly.pdbx_strand_id
1 'polypeptide(L)'
;MKKNKIFWILSVCLLTFCSCSSDKDDSLKFIKKIVESSEGGVSETTLFTYKRNQISSADGTQKRTDFTYTDGFITKTVTLNKVSQLLETVVYSYLEGNLVEVVSFGNYRIIYIHNADKTVSYEKFTTVSPNQEVKEFHGILYLENENFIKDERIFDNTAAGVVAKHNVIFDYDAKRNPLYNILGYKKLLDYNEGISSNNSLMRTVTTNFSKDDQITSSASLYKSTFKYDSENYPTERISETAVAGNGNVGYLKTQYFY
;
A
#
# COMPACT_ATOMS: atom_id res chain seq x y z
N MET A 1 26.52 79.81 12.14
CA MET A 1 26.58 78.48 11.46
C MET A 1 26.00 77.46 12.42
N LYS A 2 24.77 76.99 12.18
CA LYS A 2 24.41 75.67 11.60
C LYS A 2 24.98 74.49 12.42
N LYS A 3 24.24 73.46 12.84
CA LYS A 3 22.82 73.08 12.77
C LYS A 3 22.67 71.84 13.68
N ASN A 4 21.50 71.74 14.32
CA ASN A 4 20.83 70.59 14.94
C ASN A 4 21.38 69.18 14.65
N LYS A 5 21.29 68.31 15.67
CA LYS A 5 20.69 66.96 15.54
C LYS A 5 20.38 66.35 16.92
N ILE A 6 19.17 66.64 17.39
CA ILE A 6 18.30 65.73 18.16
C ILE A 6 17.92 64.56 17.24
N PHE A 7 17.49 63.43 17.83
CA PHE A 7 17.29 62.06 17.28
C PHE A 7 18.55 61.21 17.49
N TRP A 8 18.59 60.22 18.38
CA TRP A 8 17.72 59.04 18.40
C TRP A 8 17.61 58.44 19.83
N ILE A 9 16.58 58.83 20.58
CA ILE A 9 16.01 57.99 21.65
C ILE A 9 14.70 57.47 21.07
N LEU A 10 14.75 56.29 20.45
CA LEU A 10 13.65 55.34 20.29
C LEU A 10 14.19 54.18 19.45
N SER A 11 13.72 52.97 19.72
CA SER A 11 13.99 51.73 18.96
C SER A 11 15.10 50.82 19.48
N VAL A 12 15.06 50.44 20.76
CA VAL A 12 15.49 49.09 21.19
C VAL A 12 14.50 48.52 22.23
N CYS A 13 13.19 48.54 21.92
CA CYS A 13 12.17 47.95 22.78
C CYS A 13 11.15 47.03 22.07
N LEU A 14 11.36 46.61 20.82
CA LEU A 14 10.34 45.83 20.09
C LEU A 14 10.94 44.77 19.16
N LEU A 15 11.75 43.85 19.70
CA LEU A 15 12.10 42.61 18.98
C LEU A 15 12.01 41.34 19.84
N THR A 16 11.22 41.36 20.92
CA THR A 16 10.63 40.11 21.45
C THR A 16 9.32 39.83 20.74
N PHE A 17 9.36 39.73 19.42
CA PHE A 17 8.36 38.91 18.74
C PHE A 17 8.72 37.46 19.05
N CYS A 18 8.16 36.95 20.16
CA CYS A 18 7.84 35.54 20.26
C CYS A 18 6.96 35.23 19.05
N SER A 19 7.59 34.86 17.95
CA SER A 19 6.93 34.09 16.91
C SER A 19 6.61 32.75 17.55
N CYS A 20 5.44 32.69 18.20
CA CYS A 20 4.63 31.48 18.12
C CYS A 20 4.33 31.30 16.63
N SER A 21 5.31 30.73 15.92
CA SER A 21 5.00 29.77 14.87
C SER A 21 3.94 28.88 15.51
N SER A 22 2.71 28.96 14.99
CA SER A 22 1.81 27.85 15.17
C SER A 22 2.51 26.72 14.46
N ASP A 23 3.30 25.96 15.22
CA ASP A 23 3.69 24.64 14.84
C ASP A 23 2.35 23.96 14.59
N LYS A 24 1.96 23.92 13.31
CA LYS A 24 1.03 22.93 12.83
C LYS A 24 1.78 21.66 13.09
N ASP A 25 1.58 21.14 14.30
CA ASP A 25 1.98 19.80 14.67
C ASP A 25 1.30 18.94 13.62
N ASP A 26 2.07 18.54 12.60
CA ASP A 26 1.60 17.85 11.40
C ASP A 26 1.26 16.43 11.88
N SER A 27 0.17 16.34 12.65
CA SER A 27 -0.14 15.17 13.44
C SER A 27 -0.47 14.05 12.45
N LEU A 28 0.39 13.04 12.41
CA LEU A 28 0.20 11.91 11.52
C LEU A 28 -1.15 11.27 11.84
N LYS A 29 -2.01 11.17 10.81
CA LYS A 29 -3.30 10.51 10.95
C LYS A 29 -3.15 9.02 10.72
N PHE A 30 -3.84 8.26 11.55
CA PHE A 30 -3.96 6.82 11.43
C PHE A 30 -5.41 6.47 11.12
N ILE A 31 -5.64 5.68 10.08
CA ILE A 31 -6.98 5.23 9.77
C ILE A 31 -7.52 4.38 10.92
N LYS A 32 -8.65 4.77 11.53
CA LYS A 32 -9.31 4.03 12.62
C LYS A 32 -10.44 3.16 12.12
N LYS A 33 -11.11 3.59 11.05
CA LYS A 33 -12.26 2.88 10.48
C LYS A 33 -12.34 3.11 8.99
N ILE A 34 -12.69 2.06 8.26
CA ILE A 34 -13.11 2.12 6.87
C ILE A 34 -14.55 1.60 6.78
N VAL A 35 -15.38 2.29 5.99
CA VAL A 35 -16.71 1.81 5.60
C VAL A 35 -16.75 1.68 4.08
N GLU A 36 -17.04 0.49 3.59
CA GLU A 36 -17.11 0.16 2.17
C GLU A 36 -18.54 -0.16 1.79
N SER A 37 -19.09 0.57 0.83
CA SER A 37 -20.44 0.36 0.33
C SER A 37 -20.42 0.02 -1.15
N SER A 38 -21.07 -1.09 -1.50
CA SER A 38 -21.29 -1.51 -2.89
C SER A 38 -22.55 -0.86 -3.49
N GLU A 39 -22.69 -0.92 -4.81
CA GLU A 39 -23.87 -0.41 -5.54
C GLU A 39 -25.20 -0.98 -5.04
N GLY A 40 -25.20 -2.19 -4.47
CA GLY A 40 -26.38 -2.82 -3.84
C GLY A 40 -26.74 -2.29 -2.45
N GLY A 41 -26.04 -1.27 -1.94
CA GLY A 41 -26.32 -0.65 -0.63
C GLY A 41 -25.82 -1.42 0.58
N VAL A 42 -25.24 -2.61 0.40
CA VAL A 42 -24.59 -3.36 1.48
C VAL A 42 -23.29 -2.65 1.85
N SER A 43 -23.13 -2.36 3.14
CA SER A 43 -21.92 -1.78 3.70
C SER A 43 -21.17 -2.77 4.59
N GLU A 44 -19.85 -2.79 4.46
CA GLU A 44 -18.94 -3.50 5.34
C GLU A 44 -18.08 -2.50 6.09
N THR A 45 -17.77 -2.80 7.35
CA THR A 45 -16.94 -1.93 8.19
C THR A 45 -15.70 -2.70 8.61
N THR A 46 -14.54 -2.03 8.50
CA THR A 46 -13.28 -2.50 9.06
C THR A 46 -12.81 -1.53 10.13
N LEU A 47 -12.52 -2.05 11.33
CA LEU A 47 -11.99 -1.28 12.46
C LEU A 47 -10.51 -1.58 12.63
N PHE A 48 -9.72 -0.52 12.83
CA PHE A 48 -8.28 -0.60 12.99
C PHE A 48 -7.90 -0.26 14.43
N THR A 49 -7.17 -1.14 15.09
CA THR A 49 -6.65 -0.93 16.44
C THR A 49 -5.14 -0.77 16.39
N TYR A 50 -4.59 0.09 17.26
CA TYR A 50 -3.17 0.43 17.27
C TYR A 50 -2.55 0.34 18.66
N LYS A 51 -1.25 0.06 18.69
CA LYS A 51 -0.36 0.35 19.80
C LYS A 51 0.63 1.42 19.32
N ARG A 52 0.40 2.68 19.72
CA ARG A 52 1.09 3.86 19.13
C ARG A 52 0.86 3.93 17.62
N ASN A 53 1.91 3.85 16.79
CA ASN A 53 1.86 3.85 15.33
C ASN A 53 1.93 2.44 14.71
N GLN A 54 1.94 1.38 15.52
CA GLN A 54 1.87 -0.01 15.08
C GLN A 54 0.41 -0.45 15.02
N ILE A 55 -0.07 -0.89 13.86
CA ILE A 55 -1.38 -1.51 13.75
C ILE A 55 -1.35 -2.83 14.52
N SER A 56 -2.26 -3.05 15.46
CA SER A 56 -2.37 -4.34 16.14
C SER A 56 -3.32 -5.28 15.41
N SER A 57 -4.41 -4.73 14.85
CA SER A 57 -5.41 -5.52 14.16
C SER A 57 -6.23 -4.68 13.17
N ALA A 58 -6.69 -5.33 12.11
CA ALA A 58 -7.75 -4.87 11.21
C ALA A 58 -8.92 -5.87 11.32
N ASP A 59 -10.05 -5.42 11.85
CA ASP A 59 -11.21 -6.25 12.15
C ASP A 59 -12.39 -5.87 11.27
N GLY A 60 -12.61 -6.66 10.21
CA GLY A 60 -13.68 -6.47 9.24
C GLY A 60 -14.85 -7.42 9.45
N THR A 61 -15.91 -7.27 8.66
CA THR A 61 -17.11 -8.14 8.73
C THR A 61 -16.76 -9.61 8.49
N GLN A 62 -15.99 -9.91 7.44
CA GLN A 62 -15.71 -11.29 7.01
C GLN A 62 -14.40 -11.86 7.54
N LYS A 63 -13.44 -11.01 7.90
CA LYS A 63 -12.10 -11.43 8.33
C LYS A 63 -11.53 -10.50 9.38
N ARG A 64 -10.62 -11.03 10.20
CA ARG A 64 -9.78 -10.26 11.12
C ARG A 64 -8.33 -10.59 10.83
N THR A 65 -7.48 -9.58 10.72
CA THR A 65 -6.03 -9.74 10.61
C THR A 65 -5.36 -9.15 11.84
N ASP A 66 -4.55 -9.94 12.54
CA ASP A 66 -3.70 -9.50 13.64
C ASP A 66 -2.24 -9.39 13.19
N PHE A 67 -1.53 -8.36 13.67
CA PHE A 67 -0.18 -8.02 13.22
C PHE A 67 0.81 -8.17 14.38
N THR A 68 1.95 -8.78 14.11
CA THR A 68 3.07 -8.92 15.05
C THR A 68 4.28 -8.13 14.55
N TYR A 69 4.98 -7.50 15.48
CA TYR A 69 6.11 -6.64 15.19
C TYR A 69 7.42 -7.13 15.82
N THR A 70 8.54 -6.81 15.18
CA THR A 70 9.88 -6.89 15.75
C THR A 70 10.68 -5.71 15.22
N ASP A 71 11.27 -4.92 16.12
CA ASP A 71 12.08 -3.73 15.78
C ASP A 71 11.43 -2.76 14.78
N GLY A 72 10.11 -2.59 14.87
CA GLY A 72 9.34 -1.69 14.00
C GLY A 72 8.94 -2.30 12.64
N PHE A 73 9.33 -3.53 12.34
CA PHE A 73 8.88 -4.27 11.16
C PHE A 73 7.72 -5.19 11.50
N ILE A 74 6.76 -5.34 10.57
CA ILE A 74 5.70 -6.35 10.67
C ILE A 74 6.33 -7.69 10.31
N THR A 75 6.49 -8.59 11.27
CA THR A 75 7.15 -9.89 11.03
C THR A 75 6.16 -11.04 10.86
N LYS A 76 4.89 -10.83 11.21
CA LYS A 76 3.84 -11.84 11.02
C LYS A 76 2.46 -11.21 10.96
N THR A 77 1.61 -11.77 10.10
CA THR A 77 0.17 -11.54 10.11
C THR A 77 -0.56 -12.87 10.32
N VAL A 78 -1.69 -12.81 11.04
CA VAL A 78 -2.60 -13.94 11.20
C VAL A 78 -3.98 -13.46 10.79
N THR A 79 -4.53 -14.03 9.71
CA THR A 79 -5.85 -13.69 9.20
C THR A 79 -6.84 -14.82 9.52
N LEU A 80 -7.85 -14.51 10.33
CA LEU A 80 -9.01 -15.36 10.59
C LEU A 80 -10.11 -15.04 9.59
N ASN A 81 -10.53 -16.03 8.80
CA ASN A 81 -11.81 -15.99 8.10
C ASN A 81 -12.93 -16.27 9.12
N LYS A 82 -13.82 -15.31 9.36
CA LYS A 82 -14.88 -15.42 10.38
C LYS A 82 -16.02 -16.36 9.97
N VAL A 83 -16.11 -16.73 8.70
CA VAL A 83 -17.12 -17.68 8.20
C VAL A 83 -16.59 -19.10 8.31
N SER A 84 -15.44 -19.39 7.71
CA SER A 84 -14.86 -20.75 7.69
C SER A 84 -14.05 -21.08 8.94
N GLN A 85 -13.73 -20.10 9.78
CA GLN A 85 -12.83 -20.21 10.93
C GLN A 85 -11.39 -20.62 10.55
N LEU A 86 -11.04 -20.57 9.27
CA LEU A 86 -9.69 -20.86 8.80
C LEU A 86 -8.74 -19.72 9.17
N LEU A 87 -7.54 -20.10 9.58
CA LEU A 87 -6.43 -19.20 9.88
C LEU A 87 -5.41 -19.28 8.76
N GLU A 88 -5.08 -18.13 8.18
CA GLU A 88 -3.89 -17.96 7.36
C GLU A 88 -2.82 -17.26 8.18
N THR A 89 -1.61 -17.82 8.21
CA THR A 89 -0.45 -17.18 8.86
C THR A 89 0.60 -16.88 7.81
N VAL A 90 0.99 -15.61 7.74
CA VAL A 90 2.05 -15.12 6.86
C VAL A 90 3.20 -14.59 7.71
N VAL A 91 4.42 -15.04 7.42
CA VAL A 91 5.65 -14.60 8.08
C VAL A 91 6.50 -13.79 7.11
N TYR A 92 7.09 -12.70 7.61
CA TYR A 92 7.90 -11.76 6.86
C TYR A 92 9.32 -11.74 7.44
N SER A 93 10.31 -12.05 6.60
CA SER A 93 11.73 -12.07 6.98
C SER A 93 12.45 -10.86 6.39
N TYR A 94 13.32 -10.25 7.20
CA TYR A 94 14.05 -9.04 6.84
C TYR A 94 15.57 -9.25 6.95
N LEU A 95 16.31 -8.63 6.04
CA LEU A 95 17.76 -8.49 6.10
C LEU A 95 18.11 -7.01 5.93
N GLU A 96 18.86 -6.44 6.88
CA GLU A 96 19.27 -5.02 6.85
C GLU A 96 18.10 -4.04 6.63
N GLY A 97 16.92 -4.37 7.19
CA GLY A 97 15.71 -3.55 7.08
C GLY A 97 14.95 -3.65 5.75
N ASN A 98 15.35 -4.58 4.87
CA ASN A 98 14.69 -4.89 3.61
C ASN A 98 13.97 -6.24 3.70
N LEU A 99 12.74 -6.30 3.18
CA LEU A 99 11.99 -7.55 3.11
C LEU A 99 12.68 -8.48 2.10
N VAL A 100 13.06 -9.67 2.53
CA VAL A 100 13.75 -10.67 1.69
C VAL A 100 12.91 -11.91 1.44
N GLU A 101 11.90 -12.17 2.28
CA GLU A 101 11.05 -13.35 2.13
C GLU A 101 9.68 -13.15 2.78
N VAL A 102 8.66 -13.73 2.13
CA VAL A 102 7.30 -13.88 2.64
C VAL A 102 6.91 -15.34 2.56
N VAL A 103 6.41 -15.91 3.65
CA VAL A 103 5.92 -17.30 3.71
C VAL A 103 4.49 -17.34 4.23
N SER A 104 3.53 -17.75 3.40
CA SER A 104 2.19 -18.14 3.82
C SER A 104 2.15 -19.66 3.99
N PHE A 105 2.03 -20.13 5.25
CA PHE A 105 2.19 -21.55 5.56
C PHE A 105 1.19 -22.44 4.81
N GLY A 106 1.71 -23.35 4.00
CA GLY A 106 0.92 -24.27 3.19
C GLY A 106 0.33 -23.69 1.90
N ASN A 107 0.62 -22.41 1.59
CA ASN A 107 0.06 -21.73 0.42
C ASN A 107 1.15 -21.29 -0.57
N TYR A 108 2.04 -20.38 -0.15
CA TYR A 108 3.02 -19.80 -1.06
C TYR A 108 4.23 -19.23 -0.32
N ARG A 109 5.30 -19.04 -1.08
CA ARG A 109 6.53 -18.37 -0.66
C ARG A 109 6.95 -17.35 -1.71
N ILE A 110 7.42 -16.18 -1.29
CA ILE A 110 7.99 -15.16 -2.16
C ILE A 110 9.39 -14.81 -1.66
N ILE A 111 10.36 -14.77 -2.56
CA ILE A 111 11.75 -14.39 -2.27
C ILE A 111 12.05 -13.09 -3.00
N TYR A 112 12.68 -12.13 -2.32
CA TYR A 112 13.00 -10.80 -2.84
C TYR A 112 14.51 -10.54 -2.84
N ILE A 113 14.98 -9.86 -3.88
CA ILE A 113 16.36 -9.40 -4.04
C ILE A 113 16.33 -7.90 -4.36
N HIS A 114 16.94 -7.08 -3.49
CA HIS A 114 17.00 -5.64 -3.67
C HIS A 114 18.21 -5.27 -4.52
N ASN A 115 17.97 -4.63 -5.66
CA ASN A 115 18.99 -4.34 -6.66
C ASN A 115 19.62 -2.94 -6.42
N ALA A 116 20.81 -2.73 -6.99
CA ALA A 116 21.53 -1.45 -6.87
C ALA A 116 20.81 -0.27 -7.55
N ASP A 117 19.96 -0.55 -8.54
CA ASP A 117 19.14 0.43 -9.26
C ASP A 117 17.82 0.79 -8.55
N LYS A 118 17.65 0.32 -7.30
CA LYS A 118 16.45 0.49 -6.44
C LYS A 118 15.22 -0.29 -6.89
N THR A 119 15.33 -1.15 -7.91
CA THR A 119 14.30 -2.14 -8.21
C THR A 119 14.39 -3.34 -7.25
N VAL A 120 13.34 -4.14 -7.18
CA VAL A 120 13.33 -5.39 -6.41
C VAL A 120 12.96 -6.55 -7.32
N SER A 121 13.90 -7.46 -7.56
CA SER A 121 13.61 -8.73 -8.24
C SER A 121 12.92 -9.68 -7.28
N TYR A 122 12.02 -10.52 -7.77
CA TYR A 122 11.33 -11.49 -6.92
C TYR A 122 10.91 -12.77 -7.65
N GLU A 123 10.73 -13.83 -6.88
CA GLU A 123 10.19 -15.10 -7.34
C GLU A 123 9.07 -15.55 -6.41
N LYS A 124 7.95 -16.00 -6.97
CA LYS A 124 6.84 -16.56 -6.21
C LYS A 124 6.69 -18.06 -6.49
N PHE A 125 6.50 -18.82 -5.42
CA PHE A 125 6.29 -20.25 -5.44
C PHE A 125 4.97 -20.60 -4.77
N THR A 126 4.25 -21.56 -5.33
CA THR A 126 3.05 -22.15 -4.73
C THR A 126 3.41 -23.48 -4.10
N THR A 127 2.98 -23.70 -2.86
CA THR A 127 3.14 -24.97 -2.15
C THR A 127 2.09 -25.96 -2.66
N VAL A 128 2.51 -27.02 -3.34
CA VAL A 128 1.59 -28.05 -3.89
C VAL A 128 1.45 -29.25 -2.95
N SER A 129 2.48 -29.54 -2.17
CA SER A 129 2.47 -30.54 -1.11
C SER A 129 3.56 -30.22 -0.07
N PRO A 130 3.57 -30.86 1.12
CA PRO A 130 4.64 -30.66 2.09
C PRO A 130 6.01 -30.95 1.46
N ASN A 131 6.89 -29.94 1.44
CA ASN A 131 8.22 -29.95 0.82
C ASN A 131 8.25 -29.91 -0.72
N GLN A 132 7.13 -29.60 -1.38
CA GLN A 132 7.08 -29.43 -2.82
C GLN A 132 6.51 -28.06 -3.18
N GLU A 133 7.34 -27.28 -3.88
CA GLU A 133 7.01 -25.95 -4.37
C GLU A 133 7.13 -25.90 -5.88
N VAL A 134 6.24 -25.16 -6.53
CA VAL A 134 6.28 -24.89 -7.97
C VAL A 134 6.42 -23.38 -8.15
N LYS A 135 7.42 -22.95 -8.93
CA LYS A 135 7.57 -21.54 -9.28
C LYS A 135 6.38 -21.11 -10.15
N GLU A 136 5.63 -20.13 -9.67
CA GLU A 136 4.45 -19.61 -10.35
C GLU A 136 4.86 -18.54 -11.37
N PHE A 137 5.69 -17.60 -10.92
CA PHE A 137 6.23 -16.52 -11.71
C PHE A 137 7.44 -15.87 -11.04
N HIS A 138 8.21 -15.12 -11.82
CA HIS A 138 9.23 -14.19 -11.35
C HIS A 138 9.01 -12.81 -11.96
N GLY A 139 9.56 -11.77 -11.33
CA GLY A 139 9.35 -10.41 -11.77
C GLY A 139 10.26 -9.37 -11.15
N ILE A 140 9.98 -8.11 -11.48
CA ILE A 140 10.67 -6.92 -10.98
C ILE A 140 9.63 -5.91 -10.52
N LEU A 141 9.81 -5.42 -9.30
CA LEU A 141 9.05 -4.32 -8.72
C LEU A 141 9.84 -3.02 -8.91
N TYR A 142 9.16 -1.97 -9.34
CA TYR A 142 9.74 -0.65 -9.51
C TYR A 142 9.13 0.30 -8.49
N LEU A 143 10.01 0.95 -7.73
CA LEU A 143 9.63 1.96 -6.75
C LEU A 143 10.27 3.29 -7.12
N GLU A 144 9.48 4.35 -7.08
CA GLU A 144 9.93 5.71 -7.34
C GLU A 144 9.19 6.69 -6.42
N ASN A 145 9.91 7.65 -5.85
CA ASN A 145 9.34 8.67 -4.96
C ASN A 145 8.47 8.08 -3.83
N GLU A 146 8.94 6.98 -3.22
CA GLU A 146 8.23 6.23 -2.17
C GLU A 146 6.89 5.58 -2.60
N ASN A 147 6.62 5.50 -3.90
CA ASN A 147 5.46 4.82 -4.48
C ASN A 147 5.89 3.54 -5.23
N PHE A 148 5.05 2.51 -5.14
CA PHE A 148 5.11 1.33 -6.02
C PHE A 148 4.53 1.71 -7.39
N ILE A 149 5.36 1.87 -8.41
CA ILE A 149 4.92 2.38 -9.71
C ILE A 149 4.63 1.28 -10.74
N LYS A 150 5.26 0.11 -10.61
CA LYS A 150 5.17 -0.95 -11.61
C LYS A 150 5.52 -2.33 -11.07
N ASP A 151 4.79 -3.35 -11.53
CA ASP A 151 5.10 -4.78 -11.39
C ASP A 151 5.21 -5.37 -12.80
N GLU A 152 6.35 -5.95 -13.15
CA GLU A 152 6.51 -6.76 -14.37
C GLU A 152 6.82 -8.19 -13.98
N ARG A 153 6.00 -9.13 -14.43
CA ARG A 153 6.22 -10.56 -14.16
C ARG A 153 6.04 -11.45 -15.38
N ILE A 154 6.77 -12.56 -15.36
CA ILE A 154 6.74 -13.63 -16.35
C ILE A 154 6.25 -14.88 -15.63
N PHE A 155 5.22 -15.53 -16.17
CA PHE A 155 4.73 -16.78 -15.62
C PHE A 155 5.67 -17.93 -16.00
N ASP A 156 6.09 -18.70 -15.00
CA ASP A 156 6.97 -19.85 -15.16
C ASP A 156 6.21 -21.17 -15.34
N ASN A 157 4.95 -21.20 -14.89
CA ASN A 157 4.09 -22.39 -14.97
C ASN A 157 3.14 -22.33 -16.18
N THR A 158 3.69 -22.15 -17.38
CA THR A 158 2.95 -22.12 -18.65
C THR A 158 3.15 -23.40 -19.46
N ALA A 159 2.28 -23.64 -20.45
CA ALA A 159 2.48 -24.72 -21.40
C ALA A 159 3.78 -24.52 -22.22
N ALA A 160 4.38 -25.61 -22.67
CA ALA A 160 5.61 -25.55 -23.45
C ALA A 160 5.48 -24.62 -24.68
N GLY A 161 6.48 -23.76 -24.88
CA GLY A 161 6.50 -22.77 -25.96
C GLY A 161 5.61 -21.54 -25.75
N VAL A 162 4.93 -21.42 -24.60
CA VAL A 162 4.14 -20.24 -24.24
C VAL A 162 4.93 -19.33 -23.30
N VAL A 163 5.11 -18.07 -23.70
CA VAL A 163 5.56 -17.01 -22.79
C VAL A 163 4.36 -16.17 -22.42
N ALA A 164 4.05 -16.11 -21.13
CA ALA A 164 3.01 -15.25 -20.60
C ALA A 164 3.64 -14.16 -19.72
N LYS A 165 3.28 -12.90 -19.98
CA LYS A 165 3.74 -11.73 -19.21
C LYS A 165 2.54 -11.02 -18.62
N HIS A 166 2.69 -10.53 -17.42
CA HIS A 166 1.70 -9.69 -16.76
C HIS A 166 2.39 -8.43 -16.23
N ASN A 167 1.87 -7.28 -16.60
CA ASN A 167 2.41 -5.98 -16.23
C ASN A 167 1.32 -5.17 -15.54
N VAL A 168 1.71 -4.48 -14.48
CA VAL A 168 0.85 -3.52 -13.77
C VAL A 168 1.59 -2.20 -13.70
N ILE A 169 0.92 -1.12 -14.07
CA ILE A 169 1.45 0.25 -13.93
C ILE A 169 0.44 1.05 -13.12
N PHE A 170 0.96 1.89 -12.22
CA PHE A 170 0.16 2.72 -11.33
C PHE A 170 0.45 4.19 -11.54
N ASP A 171 -0.62 4.99 -11.62
CA ASP A 171 -0.55 6.44 -11.58
C ASP A 171 -1.06 6.96 -10.24
N TYR A 172 -0.39 7.99 -9.74
CA TYR A 172 -0.59 8.54 -8.40
C TYR A 172 -0.97 10.01 -8.46
N ASP A 173 -1.66 10.47 -7.41
CA ASP A 173 -1.73 11.89 -7.11
C ASP A 173 -0.61 12.34 -6.16
N ALA A 174 -0.68 13.58 -5.70
CA ALA A 174 0.24 14.15 -4.72
C ALA A 174 -0.31 14.14 -3.28
N LYS A 175 -1.36 13.36 -3.00
CA LYS A 175 -2.08 13.34 -1.71
C LYS A 175 -1.70 12.09 -0.91
N ARG A 176 -1.94 12.10 0.40
CA ARG A 176 -1.39 11.08 1.33
C ARG A 176 -2.18 9.77 1.24
N ASN A 177 -1.49 8.64 1.16
CA ASN A 177 -2.11 7.32 1.33
C ASN A 177 -2.44 7.06 2.81
N PRO A 178 -3.64 6.56 3.14
CA PRO A 178 -4.09 6.36 4.53
C PRO A 178 -3.28 5.32 5.31
N LEU A 179 -2.59 4.41 4.62
CA LEU A 179 -1.84 3.30 5.22
C LEU A 179 -0.35 3.61 5.37
N TYR A 180 0.15 4.64 4.68
CA TYR A 180 1.59 4.90 4.58
C TYR A 180 2.27 5.21 5.93
N ASN A 181 1.54 5.87 6.83
CA ASN A 181 2.07 6.24 8.15
C ASN A 181 2.11 5.06 9.14
N ILE A 182 1.46 3.94 8.82
CA ILE A 182 1.47 2.76 9.69
C ILE A 182 2.89 2.20 9.70
N LEU A 183 3.49 2.09 10.88
CA LEU A 183 4.88 1.66 11.02
C LEU A 183 5.07 0.27 10.39
N GLY A 184 6.12 0.12 9.58
CA GLY A 184 6.46 -1.14 8.90
C GLY A 184 5.60 -1.48 7.68
N TYR A 185 4.43 -0.85 7.49
CA TYR A 185 3.48 -1.22 6.43
C TYR A 185 4.07 -1.06 5.03
N LYS A 186 4.82 0.04 4.80
CA LYS A 186 5.47 0.30 3.51
C LYS A 186 6.52 -0.74 3.08
N LYS A 187 6.87 -1.67 3.96
CA LYS A 187 7.86 -2.73 3.71
C LYS A 187 7.22 -4.03 3.19
N LEU A 188 5.89 -4.14 3.17
CA LEU A 188 5.16 -5.34 2.75
C LEU A 188 4.98 -5.34 1.21
N LEU A 189 6.02 -5.73 0.47
CA LEU A 189 6.07 -5.58 -0.99
C LEU A 189 4.95 -6.33 -1.76
N ASP A 190 4.30 -7.31 -1.12
CA ASP A 190 3.13 -8.05 -1.62
C ASP A 190 1.80 -7.27 -1.51
N TYR A 191 1.81 -6.06 -0.94
CA TYR A 191 0.62 -5.22 -0.73
C TYR A 191 0.39 -4.19 -1.85
N ASN A 192 1.18 -4.25 -2.94
CA ASN A 192 1.06 -3.40 -4.14
C ASN A 192 0.95 -1.90 -3.80
N GLU A 193 0.02 -1.16 -4.41
CA GLU A 193 -0.19 0.28 -4.21
C GLU A 193 -0.51 0.67 -2.76
N GLY A 194 -0.87 -0.30 -1.90
CA GLY A 194 -1.11 -0.07 -0.48
C GLY A 194 0.12 0.40 0.28
N ILE A 195 1.34 0.13 -0.22
CA ILE A 195 2.60 0.53 0.42
C ILE A 195 3.07 1.94 0.05
N SER A 196 2.43 2.53 -0.97
CA SER A 196 2.84 3.79 -1.59
C SER A 196 2.54 4.99 -0.70
N SER A 197 3.36 6.05 -0.79
CA SER A 197 3.12 7.31 -0.08
C SER A 197 1.89 8.06 -0.55
N ASN A 198 1.51 7.86 -1.81
CA ASN A 198 0.40 8.55 -2.47
C ASN A 198 -0.75 7.62 -2.84
N ASN A 199 -1.91 8.21 -3.13
CA ASN A 199 -3.08 7.45 -3.56
C ASN A 199 -2.98 7.13 -5.05
N SER A 200 -3.11 5.85 -5.40
CA SER A 200 -3.20 5.43 -6.79
C SER A 200 -4.56 5.85 -7.36
N LEU A 201 -4.54 6.72 -8.37
CA LEU A 201 -5.71 7.16 -9.12
C LEU A 201 -6.09 6.14 -10.19
N MET A 202 -5.11 5.44 -10.72
CA MET A 202 -5.30 4.55 -11.84
C MET A 202 -4.31 3.40 -11.81
N ARG A 203 -4.78 2.22 -12.22
CA ARG A 203 -3.94 1.06 -12.47
C ARG A 203 -4.27 0.47 -13.82
N THR A 204 -3.25 0.29 -14.65
CA THR A 204 -3.34 -0.43 -15.92
C THR A 204 -2.75 -1.81 -15.74
N VAL A 205 -3.53 -2.84 -16.07
CA VAL A 205 -3.09 -4.25 -16.07
C VAL A 205 -3.04 -4.73 -17.51
N THR A 206 -1.89 -5.22 -17.96
CA THR A 206 -1.70 -5.77 -19.30
C THR A 206 -1.22 -7.21 -19.19
N THR A 207 -1.86 -8.13 -19.89
CA THR A 207 -1.39 -9.52 -20.01
C THR A 207 -1.10 -9.84 -21.47
N ASN A 208 0.05 -10.44 -21.73
CA ASN A 208 0.48 -10.85 -23.06
C ASN A 208 0.81 -12.34 -23.06
N PHE A 209 0.30 -13.07 -24.05
CA PHE A 209 0.66 -14.45 -24.32
C PHE A 209 1.27 -14.54 -25.70
N SER A 210 2.45 -15.15 -25.81
CA SER A 210 3.07 -15.46 -27.10
C SER A 210 3.29 -16.96 -27.26
N LYS A 211 2.86 -17.50 -28.41
CA LYS A 211 3.09 -18.89 -28.81
C LYS A 211 3.16 -18.96 -30.33
N ASP A 212 4.15 -19.68 -30.88
CA ASP A 212 4.28 -19.92 -32.33
C ASP A 212 4.15 -18.63 -33.18
N ASP A 213 4.88 -17.58 -32.78
CA ASP A 213 4.88 -16.23 -33.36
C ASP A 213 3.53 -15.46 -33.31
N GLN A 214 2.51 -16.00 -32.66
CA GLN A 214 1.26 -15.31 -32.39
C GLN A 214 1.29 -14.66 -31.01
N ILE A 215 0.80 -13.42 -30.92
CA ILE A 215 0.67 -12.66 -29.68
C ILE A 215 -0.81 -12.35 -29.43
N THR A 216 -1.31 -12.75 -28.27
CA THR A 216 -2.61 -12.32 -27.74
C THR A 216 -2.39 -11.41 -26.55
N SER A 217 -3.02 -10.24 -26.57
CA SER A 217 -2.87 -9.22 -25.53
C SER A 217 -4.23 -8.80 -24.99
N SER A 218 -4.29 -8.57 -23.67
CA SER A 218 -5.43 -7.93 -23.01
C SER A 218 -4.95 -6.79 -22.13
N ALA A 219 -5.78 -5.76 -22.00
CA ALA A 219 -5.55 -4.64 -21.11
C ALA A 219 -6.82 -4.34 -20.32
N SER A 220 -6.67 -4.01 -19.04
CA SER A 220 -7.75 -3.59 -18.15
C SER A 220 -7.32 -2.35 -17.39
N LEU A 221 -8.25 -1.40 -17.28
CA LEU A 221 -8.03 -0.10 -16.65
C LEU A 221 -8.93 0.03 -15.44
N TYR A 222 -8.33 0.27 -14.27
CA TYR A 222 -9.03 0.48 -13.01
C TYR A 222 -8.79 1.90 -12.56
N LYS A 223 -9.86 2.64 -12.25
CA LYS A 223 -9.78 4.06 -11.86
C LYS A 223 -10.37 4.26 -10.48
N SER A 224 -9.77 5.18 -9.74
CA SER A 224 -10.26 5.66 -8.47
C SER A 224 -10.28 7.19 -8.44
N THR A 225 -11.33 7.74 -7.86
CA THR A 225 -11.42 9.17 -7.54
C THR A 225 -11.50 9.34 -6.04
N PHE A 226 -10.95 10.45 -5.54
CA PHE A 226 -10.83 10.68 -4.10
C PHE A 226 -11.32 12.07 -3.71
N LYS A 227 -11.81 12.16 -2.47
CA LYS A 227 -11.99 13.44 -1.76
C LYS A 227 -11.05 13.46 -0.57
N TYR A 228 -10.58 14.66 -0.25
CA TYR A 228 -9.55 14.88 0.76
C TYR A 228 -10.03 15.85 1.84
N ASP A 229 -9.47 15.71 3.04
CA ASP A 229 -9.54 16.74 4.07
C ASP A 229 -8.51 17.86 3.82
N SER A 230 -8.48 18.86 4.70
CA SER A 230 -7.53 19.99 4.64
C SER A 230 -6.06 19.60 4.82
N GLU A 231 -5.79 18.38 5.30
CA GLU A 231 -4.44 17.84 5.54
C GLU A 231 -4.03 16.84 4.45
N ASN A 232 -4.80 16.76 3.37
CA ASN A 232 -4.58 15.90 2.20
C ASN A 232 -4.71 14.39 2.47
N TYR A 233 -5.41 13.98 3.53
CA TYR A 233 -5.78 12.58 3.74
C TYR A 233 -7.14 12.29 3.09
N PRO A 234 -7.32 11.11 2.45
CA PRO A 234 -8.56 10.80 1.78
C PRO A 234 -9.67 10.59 2.81
N THR A 235 -10.83 11.17 2.56
CA THR A 235 -12.06 10.95 3.35
C THR A 235 -13.03 10.05 2.60
N GLU A 236 -12.92 10.00 1.27
CA GLU A 236 -13.72 9.16 0.39
C GLU A 236 -12.87 8.70 -0.81
N ARG A 237 -13.08 7.46 -1.24
CA ARG A 237 -12.61 6.92 -2.52
C ARG A 237 -13.79 6.29 -3.24
N ILE A 238 -13.89 6.52 -4.55
CA ILE A 238 -14.80 5.79 -5.44
C ILE A 238 -13.93 5.03 -6.41
N SER A 239 -13.97 3.71 -6.36
CA SER A 239 -13.27 2.83 -7.30
C SER A 239 -14.26 2.28 -8.32
N GLU A 240 -13.96 2.51 -9.60
CA GLU A 240 -14.68 1.93 -10.72
C GLU A 240 -14.21 0.48 -10.89
N THR A 241 -15.13 -0.44 -11.21
CA THR A 241 -14.81 -1.86 -11.51
C THR A 241 -14.11 -2.64 -10.40
N ALA A 242 -14.31 -2.24 -9.14
CA ALA A 242 -13.80 -2.98 -7.98
C ALA A 242 -14.70 -4.19 -7.68
N VAL A 243 -14.09 -5.29 -7.24
CA VAL A 243 -14.80 -6.45 -6.68
C VAL A 243 -15.13 -6.13 -5.23
N ALA A 244 -16.41 -5.93 -4.92
CA ALA A 244 -16.86 -5.77 -3.53
C ALA A 244 -16.70 -7.08 -2.74
N GLY A 245 -16.71 -7.02 -1.40
CA GLY A 245 -16.59 -8.21 -0.53
C GLY A 245 -17.65 -9.29 -0.77
N ASN A 246 -18.74 -8.96 -1.47
CA ASN A 246 -19.81 -9.89 -1.89
C ASN A 246 -19.62 -10.46 -3.31
N GLY A 247 -18.52 -10.17 -4.00
CA GLY A 247 -18.20 -10.67 -5.34
C GLY A 247 -18.76 -9.84 -6.50
N ASN A 248 -19.56 -8.79 -6.24
CA ASN A 248 -20.06 -7.93 -7.31
C ASN A 248 -18.95 -7.01 -7.83
N VAL A 249 -18.79 -6.99 -9.16
CA VAL A 249 -17.92 -6.04 -9.86
C VAL A 249 -18.71 -4.78 -10.14
N GLY A 250 -18.23 -3.63 -9.66
CA GLY A 250 -18.91 -2.37 -9.91
C GLY A 250 -18.32 -1.22 -9.14
N TYR A 251 -19.16 -0.26 -8.79
CA TYR A 251 -18.77 0.88 -7.98
C TYR A 251 -18.57 0.45 -6.52
N LEU A 252 -17.38 0.73 -5.99
CA LEU A 252 -17.09 0.61 -4.57
C LEU A 252 -16.80 1.99 -4.00
N LYS A 253 -17.62 2.42 -3.04
CA LYS A 253 -17.39 3.62 -2.26
C LYS A 253 -16.71 3.24 -0.95
N THR A 254 -15.51 3.76 -0.71
CA THR A 254 -14.78 3.61 0.55
C THR A 254 -14.78 4.95 1.30
N GLN A 255 -15.16 4.95 2.57
CA GLN A 255 -15.07 6.13 3.45
C GLN A 255 -14.04 5.89 4.55
N TYR A 256 -13.21 6.89 4.80
CA TYR A 256 -12.08 6.81 5.72
C TYR A 256 -12.31 7.69 6.95
N PHE A 257 -12.04 7.14 8.14
CA PHE A 257 -12.19 7.83 9.41
C PHE A 257 -10.92 7.67 10.24
N TYR A 258 -10.31 8.79 10.61
CA TYR A 258 -9.00 8.86 11.28
C TYR A 258 -9.08 9.11 12.79
#